data_AF-G5GR59-F1
#
_entry.id   AF-G5GR59-F1
#
_cell.length_a   1.000
_cell.length_b   1.000
_cell.length_c   1.000
_cell.angle_alpha   90.00
_cell.angle_beta   90.00
_cell.angle_gamma   90.00
#
_symmetry.space_group_name_H-M   'P 1'
#
loop_
_entity.id
_entity.type
_entity.pdbx_description
1 polymer ?
#
loop_
_entity_poly.entity_id
_entity_poly.type
_entity_poly.pdbx_seq_one_letter_code
_entity_poly.pdbx_strand_id
1 'polypeptide(L)'
;MTFAHKAVRYCFAAIFVPLLFLGAEATAAPEAAPMQPTRIVPSEHTEIRQLTMEFRHPVADGTLMRMIWQIDGVVKDAFSAEEITERGLNPDALIPCLAEFVAKEFTNGRRLDIRERYIPWTPELAARLHAVIAARDLAAENDYGARAETVTNPAYNILIAYADGRSLYITSEGQTLNEHEESIEDALLTWCDEAFTTAGKQTP
;
A
#
# COMPACT_ATOMS: atom_id res chain seq x y z
N MET A 1 -2.54 33.64 -22.50
CA MET A 1 -1.74 32.73 -21.66
C MET A 1 -2.62 31.56 -21.29
N THR A 2 -2.45 30.41 -21.94
CA THR A 2 -3.24 29.20 -21.72
C THR A 2 -2.39 28.20 -20.95
N PHE A 3 -2.71 28.03 -19.67
CA PHE A 3 -2.19 26.95 -18.84
C PHE A 3 -2.71 25.62 -19.39
N ALA A 4 -1.87 24.94 -20.17
CA ALA A 4 -2.12 23.57 -20.57
C ALA A 4 -1.99 22.67 -19.34
N HIS A 5 -3.13 22.29 -18.78
CA HIS A 5 -3.25 21.22 -17.81
C HIS A 5 -2.66 19.94 -18.42
N LYS A 6 -1.46 19.55 -18.00
CA LYS A 6 -0.91 18.22 -18.26
C LYS A 6 -1.65 17.26 -17.34
N ALA A 7 -2.80 16.79 -17.82
CA ALA A 7 -3.56 15.70 -17.22
C ALA A 7 -2.72 14.42 -17.31
N VAL A 8 -1.85 14.20 -16.32
CA VAL A 8 -1.25 12.88 -16.10
C VAL A 8 -2.35 12.02 -15.52
N ARG A 9 -2.95 11.22 -16.40
CA ARG A 9 -3.92 10.17 -16.07
C ARG A 9 -3.22 9.12 -15.20
N TYR A 10 -3.22 9.32 -13.89
CA TYR A 10 -3.01 8.22 -12.94
C TYR A 10 -4.29 7.38 -12.88
N CYS A 11 -4.50 6.58 -13.92
CA CYS A 11 -5.49 5.50 -13.91
C CYS A 11 -4.94 4.35 -13.05
N PHE A 12 -4.91 4.51 -11.73
CA PHE A 12 -4.93 3.36 -10.82
C PHE A 12 -6.38 3.03 -10.52
N ALA A 13 -7.07 2.58 -11.57
CA ALA A 13 -8.34 1.89 -11.44
C ALA A 13 -8.04 0.54 -10.80
N ALA A 14 -8.64 0.30 -9.62
CA ALA A 14 -9.06 -1.01 -9.15
C ALA A 14 -8.11 -2.18 -9.48
N ILE A 15 -7.16 -2.47 -8.60
CA ILE A 15 -6.63 -3.84 -8.49
C ILE A 15 -7.70 -4.66 -7.75
N PHE A 16 -8.84 -4.87 -8.42
CA PHE A 16 -9.64 -6.07 -8.22
C PHE A 16 -9.01 -7.11 -9.14
N VAL A 17 -8.27 -8.06 -8.58
CA VAL A 17 -8.00 -9.33 -9.27
C VAL A 17 -8.97 -10.36 -8.67
N PRO A 18 -10.10 -10.65 -9.32
CA PRO A 18 -10.80 -11.89 -9.09
C PRO A 18 -10.04 -12.97 -9.88
N LEU A 19 -9.28 -13.82 -9.19
CA LEU A 19 -8.77 -15.06 -9.79
C LEU A 19 -9.93 -16.07 -9.90
N LEU A 20 -10.81 -15.84 -10.87
CA LEU A 20 -11.80 -16.81 -11.31
C LEU A 20 -11.12 -17.84 -12.23
N PHE A 21 -11.14 -19.08 -11.76
CA PHE A 21 -11.34 -20.31 -12.52
C PHE A 21 -10.68 -20.45 -13.90
N LEU A 22 -9.60 -21.23 -13.95
CA LEU A 22 -9.35 -22.11 -15.08
C LEU A 22 -9.52 -23.56 -14.62
N GLY A 23 -10.67 -24.14 -14.97
CA GLY A 23 -10.91 -25.56 -14.85
C GLY A 23 -10.13 -26.34 -15.90
N ALA A 24 -9.48 -27.40 -15.47
CA ALA A 24 -9.20 -28.58 -16.29
C ALA A 24 -9.44 -29.79 -15.39
N GLU A 25 -10.46 -30.58 -15.73
CA GLU A 25 -10.78 -31.84 -15.04
C GLU A 25 -9.65 -32.86 -15.26
N ALA A 26 -9.17 -33.45 -14.16
CA ALA A 26 -8.54 -34.77 -14.19
C ALA A 26 -8.83 -35.47 -12.86
N THR A 27 -9.66 -36.50 -12.93
CA THR A 27 -10.02 -37.38 -11.81
C THR A 27 -8.80 -38.21 -11.38
N ALA A 28 -8.39 -38.10 -10.12
CA ALA A 28 -7.57 -39.10 -9.41
C ALA A 28 -7.86 -39.05 -7.89
N ALA A 29 -7.75 -40.22 -7.26
CA ALA A 29 -8.28 -40.64 -5.95
C ALA A 29 -7.74 -39.87 -4.70
N PRO A 30 -8.30 -40.07 -3.49
CA PRO A 30 -8.11 -39.15 -2.37
C PRO A 30 -6.77 -39.41 -1.68
N GLU A 31 -5.85 -38.45 -1.81
CA GLU A 31 -4.61 -38.42 -1.05
C GLU A 31 -4.67 -37.27 -0.04
N ALA A 32 -4.25 -37.59 1.19
CA ALA A 32 -4.31 -36.87 2.45
C ALA A 32 -4.66 -35.37 2.42
N ALA A 33 -5.61 -34.99 3.29
CA ALA A 33 -5.94 -33.61 3.62
C ALA A 33 -4.67 -32.76 3.82
N PRO A 34 -4.56 -31.56 3.21
CA PRO A 34 -3.44 -30.68 3.49
C PRO A 34 -3.52 -30.29 4.97
N MET A 35 -2.50 -30.69 5.73
CA MET A 35 -2.27 -30.10 7.04
C MET A 35 -2.20 -28.59 6.82
N GLN A 36 -3.05 -27.83 7.51
CA GLN A 36 -2.97 -26.38 7.53
C GLN A 36 -1.51 -25.97 7.81
N PRO A 37 -0.96 -24.99 7.09
CA PRO A 37 0.36 -24.47 7.40
C PRO A 37 0.35 -24.01 8.86
N THR A 38 1.19 -24.63 9.69
CA THR A 38 1.45 -24.13 11.04
C THR A 38 1.76 -22.64 10.93
N ARG A 39 0.96 -21.82 11.61
CA ARG A 39 0.99 -20.35 11.56
C ARG A 39 2.35 -19.84 12.05
N ILE A 40 3.28 -19.61 11.13
CA ILE A 40 4.59 -19.00 11.44
C ILE A 40 4.41 -17.48 11.34
N VAL A 41 4.46 -16.81 12.49
CA VAL A 41 4.52 -15.34 12.61
C VAL A 41 5.69 -14.82 11.75
N PRO A 42 5.56 -13.68 11.05
CA PRO A 42 6.69 -13.03 10.38
C PRO A 42 7.90 -12.97 11.30
N SER A 43 9.05 -13.48 10.85
CA SER A 43 10.28 -13.15 11.55
C SER A 43 10.51 -11.67 11.30
N GLU A 44 10.93 -10.93 12.34
CA GLU A 44 11.24 -9.49 12.30
C GLU A 44 12.31 -9.11 11.24
N HIS A 45 12.87 -10.11 10.55
CA HIS A 45 13.94 -10.00 9.57
C HIS A 45 13.49 -10.28 8.13
N THR A 46 12.22 -10.56 7.89
CA THR A 46 11.75 -10.82 6.52
C THR A 46 11.61 -9.50 5.76
N GLU A 47 12.28 -9.39 4.62
CA GLU A 47 12.26 -8.21 3.75
C GLU A 47 10.85 -7.91 3.24
N ILE A 48 10.45 -6.63 3.29
CA ILE A 48 9.20 -6.14 2.71
C ILE A 48 9.43 -5.88 1.23
N ARG A 49 8.71 -6.63 0.39
CA ARG A 49 8.76 -6.53 -1.07
C ARG A 49 7.73 -5.53 -1.61
N GLN A 50 6.57 -5.44 -0.97
CA GLN A 50 5.52 -4.51 -1.35
C GLN A 50 4.82 -3.99 -0.10
N LEU A 51 4.53 -2.69 -0.12
CA LEU A 51 3.72 -2.03 0.89
C LEU A 51 2.67 -1.16 0.21
N THR A 52 1.42 -1.29 0.62
CA THR A 52 0.32 -0.40 0.24
C THR A 52 -0.55 -0.16 1.45
N MET A 53 -0.78 1.11 1.80
CA MET A 53 -1.75 1.53 2.79
C MET A 53 -2.70 2.52 2.15
N GLU A 54 -3.99 2.33 2.34
CA GLU A 54 -5.02 3.27 1.93
C GLU A 54 -5.92 3.56 3.13
N PHE A 55 -6.04 4.84 3.48
CA PHE A 55 -6.95 5.34 4.51
C PHE A 55 -8.00 6.22 3.85
N ARG A 56 -9.26 6.08 4.26
CA ARG A 56 -10.45 6.72 3.70
C ARG A 56 -11.30 7.28 4.83
N HIS A 57 -11.39 8.60 4.88
CA HIS A 57 -12.18 9.32 5.88
C HIS A 57 -13.34 10.05 5.21
N PRO A 58 -14.60 9.64 5.43
CA PRO A 58 -15.76 10.37 4.96
C PRO A 58 -15.77 11.81 5.49
N VAL A 59 -16.07 12.77 4.61
CA VAL A 59 -16.23 14.20 4.92
C VAL A 59 -17.51 14.72 4.26
N ALA A 60 -17.97 15.92 4.62
CA ALA A 60 -19.28 16.44 4.20
C ALA A 60 -19.58 16.36 2.69
N ASP A 61 -18.56 16.51 1.82
CA ASP A 61 -18.72 16.51 0.36
C ASP A 61 -17.86 15.44 -0.35
N GLY A 62 -17.62 14.30 0.29
CA GLY A 62 -16.88 13.19 -0.31
C GLY A 62 -16.00 12.45 0.68
N THR A 63 -14.83 12.00 0.24
CA THR A 63 -13.90 11.21 1.04
C THR A 63 -12.50 11.78 0.94
N LEU A 64 -11.87 12.02 2.09
CA LEU A 64 -10.45 12.30 2.16
C LEU A 64 -9.71 10.96 2.12
N MET A 65 -8.72 10.85 1.23
CA MET A 65 -7.92 9.66 1.06
C MET A 65 -6.45 9.98 1.32
N ARG A 66 -5.78 9.09 2.06
CA ARG A 66 -4.33 9.09 2.23
C ARG A 66 -3.80 7.72 1.81
N MET A 67 -2.90 7.73 0.84
CA MET A 67 -2.34 6.54 0.20
C MET A 67 -0.83 6.53 0.44
N ILE A 68 -0.29 5.44 0.99
CA ILE A 68 1.12 5.27 1.35
C ILE A 68 1.66 4.01 0.69
N TRP A 69 2.59 4.12 -0.25
CA TRP A 69 3.05 2.98 -1.05
C TRP A 69 4.57 2.87 -1.04
N GLN A 70 5.10 1.64 -1.06
CA GLN A 70 6.47 1.42 -1.51
C GLN A 70 6.45 1.35 -3.05
N ILE A 71 7.25 2.19 -3.69
CA ILE A 71 7.46 2.21 -5.13
C ILE A 71 8.95 2.01 -5.43
N ASP A 72 9.28 1.45 -6.59
CA ASP A 72 10.68 1.20 -6.95
C ASP A 72 11.47 2.50 -7.15
N GLY A 73 10.79 3.62 -7.42
CA GLY A 73 11.36 4.96 -7.42
C GLY A 73 10.43 5.98 -8.07
N VAL A 74 10.78 7.27 -7.98
CA VAL A 74 10.00 8.35 -8.60
C VAL A 74 10.54 8.65 -9.99
N VAL A 75 9.77 8.32 -11.01
CA VAL A 75 10.04 8.76 -12.38
C VAL A 75 9.32 10.11 -12.58
N LYS A 76 9.97 11.21 -12.17
CA LYS A 76 9.41 12.59 -12.33
C LYS A 76 9.11 12.92 -13.80
N ASP A 77 9.83 12.31 -14.74
CA ASP A 77 9.63 12.43 -16.17
C ASP A 77 9.65 11.04 -16.80
N ALA A 78 8.58 10.66 -17.51
CA ALA A 78 8.59 9.43 -18.30
C ALA A 78 9.61 9.58 -19.44
N PHE A 79 10.82 9.08 -19.24
CA PHE A 79 11.86 9.08 -20.26
C PHE A 79 11.62 7.96 -21.27
N SER A 80 11.80 8.28 -22.55
CA SER A 80 11.91 7.28 -23.61
C SER A 80 13.22 6.48 -23.48
N ALA A 81 13.29 5.31 -24.11
CA ALA A 81 14.51 4.47 -24.10
C ALA A 81 15.72 5.21 -24.71
N GLU A 82 15.48 6.09 -25.68
CA GLU A 82 16.50 6.95 -26.29
C GLU A 82 17.01 8.00 -25.27
N GLU A 83 16.12 8.67 -24.54
CA GLU A 83 16.52 9.64 -23.52
C GLU A 83 17.27 9.00 -22.33
N ILE A 84 16.89 7.77 -21.94
CA ILE A 84 17.60 6.99 -20.91
C ILE A 84 19.04 6.74 -21.35
N THR A 85 19.22 6.33 -22.61
CA THR A 85 20.53 6.03 -23.20
C THR A 85 21.38 7.29 -23.36
N GLU A 86 20.82 8.37 -23.90
CA GLU A 86 21.52 9.65 -24.11
C GLU A 86 22.00 10.28 -22.81
N ARG A 87 21.20 10.15 -21.74
CA ARG A 87 21.51 10.73 -20.43
C ARG A 87 22.31 9.80 -19.53
N GLY A 88 22.61 8.58 -19.96
CA GLY A 88 23.29 7.58 -19.15
C GLY A 88 22.53 7.21 -17.87
N LEU A 89 21.20 7.30 -17.90
CA LEU A 89 20.37 6.91 -16.77
C LEU A 89 20.37 5.38 -16.68
N ASN A 90 20.69 4.83 -15.51
CA ASN A 90 20.55 3.39 -15.31
C ASN A 90 19.04 3.08 -15.13
N PRO A 91 18.42 2.31 -16.04
CA PRO A 91 17.00 1.96 -15.93
C PRO A 91 16.69 1.15 -14.67
N ASP A 92 17.71 0.51 -14.08
CA ASP A 92 17.62 -0.27 -12.84
C ASP A 92 18.03 0.55 -11.59
N ALA A 93 18.38 1.83 -11.73
CA ALA A 93 18.80 2.69 -10.60
C ALA A 93 17.65 3.44 -9.93
N LEU A 94 16.41 2.94 -10.06
CA LEU A 94 15.32 3.46 -9.26
C LEU A 94 15.60 3.12 -7.79
N ILE A 95 15.66 4.17 -6.96
CA ILE A 95 15.82 4.04 -5.52
C ILE A 95 14.42 3.80 -4.94
N PRO A 96 14.18 2.65 -4.26
CA PRO A 96 12.89 2.40 -3.65
C PRO A 96 12.50 3.55 -2.73
N CYS A 97 11.26 3.99 -2.84
CA CYS A 97 10.73 5.12 -2.10
C CYS A 97 9.46 4.73 -1.37
N LEU A 98 9.25 5.31 -0.19
CA LEU A 98 7.93 5.45 0.40
C LEU A 98 7.28 6.70 -0.20
N ALA A 99 6.19 6.50 -0.92
CA ALA A 99 5.37 7.55 -1.49
C ALA A 99 4.16 7.81 -0.60
N GLU A 100 3.81 9.09 -0.41
CA GLU A 100 2.53 9.50 0.13
C GLU A 100 1.78 10.31 -0.91
N PHE A 101 0.50 10.00 -1.05
CA PHE A 101 -0.44 10.79 -1.81
C PHE A 101 -1.69 11.07 -0.97
N VAL A 102 -2.10 12.33 -0.90
CA VAL A 102 -3.31 12.80 -0.23
C VAL A 102 -4.22 13.45 -1.26
N ALA A 103 -5.48 13.03 -1.32
CA ALA A 103 -6.50 13.65 -2.16
C ALA A 103 -7.87 13.64 -1.51
N LYS A 104 -8.77 14.46 -2.04
CA LYS A 104 -10.20 14.37 -1.78
C LYS A 104 -10.91 13.90 -3.04
N GLU A 105 -11.67 12.83 -2.93
CA GLU A 105 -12.65 12.43 -3.93
C GLU A 105 -14.01 13.01 -3.54
N PHE A 106 -14.63 13.77 -4.44
CA PHE A 106 -15.93 14.38 -4.23
C PHE A 106 -17.05 13.41 -4.65
N THR A 107 -18.23 13.56 -4.07
CA THR A 107 -19.43 12.76 -4.41
C THR A 107 -19.85 12.81 -5.88
N ASN A 108 -19.42 13.85 -6.61
CA ASN A 108 -19.64 14.00 -8.05
C ASN A 108 -18.54 13.35 -8.92
N GLY A 109 -17.64 12.57 -8.33
CA GLY A 109 -16.54 11.87 -9.01
C GLY A 109 -15.34 12.76 -9.35
N ARG A 110 -15.34 14.05 -8.98
CA ARG A 110 -14.15 14.89 -9.11
C ARG A 110 -13.11 14.48 -8.06
N ARG A 111 -11.83 14.59 -8.41
CA ARG A 111 -10.71 14.41 -7.49
C ARG A 111 -9.91 15.70 -7.36
N LEU A 112 -9.53 16.04 -6.14
CA LEU A 112 -8.60 17.12 -5.82
C LEU A 112 -7.38 16.52 -5.15
N ASP A 113 -6.24 16.67 -5.82
CA ASP A 113 -4.95 16.26 -5.27
C ASP A 113 -4.49 17.35 -4.28
N ILE A 114 -4.13 16.95 -3.07
CA ILE A 114 -3.84 17.85 -1.95
C ILE A 114 -2.34 17.88 -1.67
N ARG A 115 -1.71 16.71 -1.59
CA ARG A 115 -0.29 16.59 -1.23
C ARG A 115 0.31 15.33 -1.82
N GLU A 116 1.59 15.42 -2.15
CA GLU A 116 2.40 14.31 -2.61
C GLU A 116 3.79 14.44 -1.97
N ARG A 117 4.32 13.35 -1.40
CA ARG A 117 5.65 13.30 -0.76
C ARG A 117 6.34 11.99 -1.10
N TYR A 118 7.67 12.01 -1.10
CA TYR A 118 8.48 10.83 -1.38
C TYR A 118 9.68 10.80 -0.46
N ILE A 119 9.99 9.68 0.18
CA ILE A 119 11.24 9.53 0.94
C ILE A 119 11.91 8.23 0.54
N PRO A 120 13.25 8.13 0.59
CA PRO A 120 13.92 6.86 0.35
C PRO A 120 13.38 5.78 1.30
N TRP A 121 13.09 4.59 0.76
CA TRP A 121 12.81 3.41 1.56
C TRP A 121 14.13 2.84 2.07
N THR A 122 14.26 2.70 3.38
CA THR A 122 15.49 2.21 4.02
C THR A 122 15.21 1.03 4.94
N PRO A 123 16.22 0.19 5.24
CA PRO A 123 16.09 -0.89 6.22
C PRO A 123 15.62 -0.39 7.59
N GLU A 124 16.03 0.81 8.01
CA GLU A 124 15.60 1.41 9.28
C GLU A 124 14.11 1.77 9.27
N LEU A 125 13.58 2.27 8.15
CA LEU A 125 12.13 2.50 8.01
C LEU A 125 11.34 1.19 8.04
N ALA A 126 11.83 0.15 7.36
CA ALA A 126 11.23 -1.18 7.39
C ALA A 126 11.24 -1.77 8.81
N ALA A 127 12.36 -1.65 9.53
CA ALA A 127 12.48 -2.11 10.92
C ALA A 127 11.52 -1.37 11.87
N ARG A 128 11.35 -0.05 11.69
CA ARG A 128 10.36 0.74 12.45
C ARG A 128 8.93 0.28 12.18
N LEU A 129 8.59 -0.03 10.94
CA LEU A 129 7.26 -0.56 10.60
C LEU A 129 7.04 -1.93 11.25
N HIS A 130 8.03 -2.82 11.17
CA HIS A 130 7.98 -4.13 11.86
C HIS A 130 7.78 -3.97 13.37
N ALA A 131 8.43 -2.99 14.01
CA ALA A 131 8.23 -2.71 15.42
C ALA A 131 6.79 -2.28 15.75
N VAL A 132 6.14 -1.48 14.88
CA VAL A 132 4.72 -1.12 15.05
C VAL A 132 3.82 -2.35 14.93
N ILE A 133 4.07 -3.20 13.92
CA ILE A 133 3.32 -4.45 13.69
C ILE A 133 3.41 -5.36 14.92
N ALA A 134 4.61 -5.55 15.47
CA ALA A 134 4.83 -6.39 16.65
C ALA A 134 4.22 -5.79 17.92
N ALA A 135 4.41 -4.49 18.17
CA ALA A 135 3.90 -3.82 19.36
C ALA A 135 2.36 -3.80 19.45
N ARG A 136 1.69 -3.86 18.29
CA ARG A 136 0.23 -3.87 18.18
C ARG A 136 -0.33 -5.26 17.86
N ASP A 137 0.50 -6.30 17.86
CA ASP A 137 0.15 -7.68 17.51
C ASP A 137 -0.65 -7.84 16.19
N LEU A 138 -0.40 -6.95 15.22
CA LEU A 138 -1.22 -6.86 13.99
C LEU A 138 -1.16 -8.13 13.16
N ALA A 139 -0.05 -8.87 13.21
CA ALA A 139 0.10 -10.13 12.50
C ALA A 139 -0.75 -11.27 13.11
N ALA A 140 -1.05 -11.22 14.41
CA ALA A 140 -1.88 -12.22 15.07
C ALA A 140 -3.38 -11.88 14.96
N GLU A 141 -3.72 -10.60 14.99
CA GLU A 141 -5.11 -10.14 14.97
C GLU A 141 -5.73 -10.12 13.57
N ASN A 142 -4.92 -10.03 12.53
CA ASN A 142 -5.44 -9.86 11.17
C ASN A 142 -5.45 -11.16 10.36
N ASP A 143 -6.57 -11.37 9.65
CA ASP A 143 -6.97 -12.64 9.04
C ASP A 143 -6.51 -12.81 7.58
N TYR A 144 -5.20 -12.68 7.33
CA TYR A 144 -4.52 -13.09 6.07
C TYR A 144 -5.28 -12.81 4.74
N GLY A 145 -6.09 -11.75 4.65
CA GLY A 145 -6.78 -11.30 3.43
C GLY A 145 -8.28 -11.59 3.33
N ALA A 146 -8.88 -12.44 4.18
CA ALA A 146 -10.29 -12.81 4.04
C ALA A 146 -11.26 -11.60 4.15
N ARG A 147 -10.96 -10.67 5.05
CA ARG A 147 -11.69 -9.39 5.16
C ARG A 147 -11.44 -8.48 3.96
N ALA A 148 -10.21 -8.44 3.44
CA ALA A 148 -9.85 -7.63 2.27
C ALA A 148 -10.65 -8.02 1.02
N GLU A 149 -11.05 -9.29 0.89
CA GLU A 149 -11.83 -9.79 -0.25
C GLU A 149 -13.34 -9.48 -0.15
N THR A 150 -13.85 -9.22 1.05
CA THR A 150 -15.30 -9.22 1.32
C THR A 150 -15.83 -7.87 1.78
N VAL A 151 -15.00 -7.04 2.41
CA VAL A 151 -15.42 -5.72 2.91
C VAL A 151 -15.47 -4.71 1.78
N THR A 152 -16.63 -4.07 1.62
CA THR A 152 -16.82 -3.00 0.64
C THR A 152 -16.50 -1.64 1.27
N ASN A 153 -15.60 -0.88 0.64
CA ASN A 153 -15.20 0.47 1.06
C ASN A 153 -14.73 0.54 2.53
N PRO A 154 -13.72 -0.24 2.95
CA PRO A 154 -13.19 -0.12 4.29
C PRO A 154 -12.54 1.27 4.50
N ALA A 155 -12.63 1.78 5.72
CA ALA A 155 -11.95 2.98 6.21
C ALA A 155 -10.43 2.86 6.08
N TYR A 156 -9.86 1.67 6.21
CA TYR A 156 -8.51 1.42 5.74
C TYR A 156 -8.35 0.03 5.11
N ASN A 157 -7.43 -0.06 4.14
CA ASN A 157 -6.97 -1.31 3.58
C ASN A 157 -5.45 -1.27 3.40
N ILE A 158 -4.76 -2.19 4.05
CA ILE A 158 -3.31 -2.26 4.09
C ILE A 158 -2.85 -3.64 3.66
N LEU A 159 -1.87 -3.69 2.77
CA LEU A 159 -1.18 -4.89 2.33
C LEU A 159 0.33 -4.72 2.56
N ILE A 160 0.93 -5.74 3.19
CA ILE A 160 2.38 -5.90 3.31
C ILE A 160 2.73 -7.26 2.74
N ALA A 161 3.40 -7.29 1.58
CA ALA A 161 3.91 -8.52 0.99
C ALA A 161 5.40 -8.67 1.28
N TYR A 162 5.78 -9.84 1.75
CA TYR A 162 7.14 -10.17 2.14
C TYR A 162 7.87 -10.95 1.04
N ALA A 163 9.20 -10.86 1.02
CA ALA A 163 10.03 -11.54 0.04
C ALA A 163 9.92 -13.08 0.07
N ASP A 164 9.53 -13.65 1.22
CA ASP A 164 9.30 -15.09 1.37
C ASP A 164 7.93 -15.58 0.86
N GLY A 165 7.14 -14.68 0.27
CA GLY A 165 5.83 -14.97 -0.31
C GLY A 165 4.66 -14.82 0.66
N ARG A 166 4.90 -14.52 1.94
CA ARG A 166 3.81 -14.23 2.89
C ARG A 166 3.22 -12.84 2.63
N SER A 167 1.96 -12.66 3.00
CA SER A 167 1.29 -11.36 2.96
C SER A 167 0.50 -11.13 4.24
N LEU A 168 0.57 -9.91 4.76
CA LEU A 168 -0.26 -9.42 5.86
C LEU A 168 -1.27 -8.43 5.30
N TYR A 169 -2.54 -8.69 5.54
CA TYR A 169 -3.65 -7.80 5.17
C TYR A 169 -4.26 -7.26 6.44
N ILE A 170 -4.39 -5.93 6.54
CA ILE A 170 -5.01 -5.25 7.67
C ILE A 170 -6.14 -4.40 7.09
N THR A 171 -7.38 -4.80 7.34
CA THR A 171 -8.56 -4.22 6.71
C THR A 171 -9.61 -3.94 7.78
N SER A 172 -10.12 -2.71 7.81
CA SER A 172 -11.18 -2.34 8.75
C SER A 172 -12.49 -3.04 8.39
N GLU A 173 -13.37 -3.21 9.37
CA GLU A 173 -14.65 -3.93 9.21
C GLU A 173 -15.66 -3.17 8.33
N GLY A 174 -15.48 -1.85 8.19
CA GLY A 174 -16.29 -1.01 7.33
C GLY A 174 -15.75 0.42 7.23
N GLN A 175 -16.63 1.35 6.88
CA GLN A 175 -16.32 2.79 6.70
C GLN A 175 -16.17 3.58 8.00
N THR A 176 -16.61 3.02 9.12
CA THR A 176 -16.59 3.67 10.43
C THR A 176 -15.77 2.82 11.36
N LEU A 177 -14.77 3.42 11.99
CA LEU A 177 -13.87 2.75 12.90
C LEU A 177 -14.53 2.57 14.27
N ASN A 178 -14.28 1.42 14.90
CA ASN A 178 -14.47 1.26 16.34
C ASN A 178 -13.20 1.67 17.12
N GLU A 179 -13.28 1.76 18.45
CA GLU A 179 -12.17 2.20 19.32
C GLU A 179 -10.87 1.40 19.11
N HIS A 180 -10.99 0.09 18.84
CA HIS A 180 -9.82 -0.75 18.57
C HIS A 180 -9.21 -0.42 17.20
N GLU A 181 -10.03 -0.24 16.17
CA GLU A 181 -9.55 0.11 14.83
C GLU A 181 -8.99 1.54 14.75
N GLU A 182 -9.54 2.48 15.53
CA GLU A 182 -8.98 3.82 15.71
C GLU A 182 -7.54 3.75 16.25
N SER A 183 -7.30 2.88 17.22
CA SER A 183 -5.96 2.65 17.81
C SER A 183 -4.97 2.06 16.80
N ILE A 184 -5.43 1.19 15.90
CA ILE A 184 -4.62 0.63 14.81
C ILE A 184 -4.30 1.70 13.77
N GLU A 185 -5.32 2.43 13.31
CA GLU A 185 -5.16 3.52 12.33
C GLU A 185 -4.18 4.58 12.87
N ASP A 186 -4.39 5.04 14.10
CA ASP A 186 -3.54 6.05 14.74
C ASP A 186 -2.07 5.61 14.82
N ALA A 187 -1.81 4.35 15.17
CA ALA A 187 -0.45 3.82 15.23
C ALA A 187 0.27 3.84 13.87
N LEU A 188 -0.43 3.45 12.80
CA LEU A 188 0.12 3.40 11.45
C LEU A 188 0.27 4.79 10.83
N LEU A 189 -0.71 5.68 11.05
CA LEU A 189 -0.63 7.07 10.61
C LEU A 189 0.48 7.83 11.34
N THR A 190 0.65 7.59 12.64
CA THR A 190 1.76 8.14 13.43
C THR A 190 3.10 7.71 12.85
N TRP A 191 3.29 6.41 12.56
CA TRP A 191 4.51 5.93 11.91
C TRP A 191 4.75 6.62 10.55
N CYS A 192 3.71 6.77 9.73
CA CYS A 192 3.80 7.47 8.46
C CYS A 192 4.27 8.93 8.69
N ASP A 193 3.61 9.65 9.59
CA ASP A 193 3.91 11.05 9.84
C ASP A 193 5.33 11.26 10.39
N GLU A 194 5.79 10.39 11.27
CA GLU A 194 7.19 10.40 11.71
C GLU A 194 8.15 10.11 10.55
N ALA A 195 7.88 9.08 9.73
CA ALA A 195 8.73 8.72 8.59
C ALA A 195 8.93 9.91 7.64
N PHE A 196 7.85 10.61 7.27
CA PHE A 196 7.91 11.78 6.40
C PHE A 196 8.41 13.05 7.10
N THR A 197 8.40 13.11 8.44
CA THR A 197 8.96 14.25 9.20
C THR A 197 10.46 14.13 9.39
N THR A 198 10.97 12.93 9.68
CA THR A 198 12.42 12.66 9.86
C THR A 198 13.23 12.93 8.59
N ALA A 199 12.61 12.84 7.41
CA ALA A 199 13.28 13.07 6.14
C ALA A 199 13.71 14.53 5.87
N GLY A 200 13.34 15.50 6.72
CA GLY A 200 13.69 16.91 6.54
C GLY A 200 13.00 17.55 5.33
N LYS A 201 12.87 18.88 5.32
CA LYS A 201 12.19 19.64 4.24
C LYS A 201 12.70 19.21 2.86
N GLN A 202 11.89 18.48 2.11
CA GLN A 202 12.09 18.36 0.68
C GLN A 202 11.86 19.75 0.07
N THR A 203 12.94 20.32 -0.43
CA THR A 203 12.90 21.55 -1.23
C THR A 203 12.44 21.14 -2.63
N PRO A 204 11.57 21.92 -3.30
CA PRO A 204 10.97 21.57 -4.60
C PRO A 204 11.98 21.15 -5.69
#